data_AF-A0A5C6MHB2-F1
#
_entry.id   AF-A0A5C6MHB2-F1
#
_cell.length_a   1.000
_cell.length_b   1.000
_cell.length_c   1.000
_cell.angle_alpha   90.00
_cell.angle_beta   90.00
_cell.angle_gamma   90.00
#
_symmetry.space_group_name_H-M   'P 1'
#
loop_
_entity.id
_entity.type
_entity.pdbx_description
1 polymer ?
#
loop_
_entity_poly.entity_id
_entity_poly.type
_entity_poly.pdbx_seq_one_letter_code
_entity_poly.pdbx_strand_id
1 'polypeptide(L)'
;KKSKRRLSEIHCSALAYLLQMSEEVLDELNLEQYNTSDEGRRRLIPAVRNCRKFELSDCSLSEISCDSLASALRSNPSHLRELDLSQNQLKDPAVKLLCGFLQDPLCELETLRSVRDDPVLSQVSLVRQ
;
A
#
# COMPACT_ATOMS: atom_id res chain seq x y z
N LYS A 1 21.15 3.94 -4.83
CA LYS A 1 20.86 5.19 -5.58
C LYS A 1 19.97 4.81 -6.78
N LYS A 2 18.64 4.89 -6.65
CA LYS A 2 17.71 4.56 -7.76
C LYS A 2 17.83 5.64 -8.86
N SER A 3 17.55 5.25 -10.10
CA SER A 3 17.83 6.00 -11.33
C SER A 3 17.29 7.44 -11.30
N LYS A 4 18.08 8.41 -11.81
CA LYS A 4 17.64 9.81 -12.00
C LYS A 4 16.55 9.97 -13.06
N ARG A 5 16.32 8.95 -13.89
CA ARG A 5 15.33 9.01 -14.98
C ARG A 5 13.92 8.92 -14.40
N ARG A 6 13.09 9.90 -14.75
CA ARG A 6 11.67 9.90 -14.41
C ARG A 6 11.00 8.71 -15.10
N LEU A 7 10.37 7.85 -14.32
CA LEU A 7 9.54 6.78 -14.87
C LEU A 7 8.26 7.38 -15.43
N SER A 8 7.81 6.85 -16.57
CA SER A 8 6.46 7.12 -17.03
C SER A 8 5.48 6.20 -16.30
N GLU A 9 4.23 6.62 -16.35
CA GLU A 9 3.07 5.89 -15.90
C GLU A 9 2.96 4.47 -16.45
N ILE A 10 3.39 4.24 -17.70
CA ILE A 10 3.44 2.89 -18.32
C ILE A 10 4.56 2.05 -17.70
N HIS A 11 5.74 2.64 -17.45
CA HIS A 11 6.82 1.94 -16.77
C HIS A 11 6.40 1.51 -15.36
N CYS A 12 5.65 2.36 -14.65
CA CYS A 12 5.10 2.03 -13.34
C CYS A 12 4.14 0.85 -13.39
N SER A 13 3.19 0.82 -14.34
CA SER A 13 2.29 -0.34 -14.52
C SER A 13 3.06 -1.63 -14.82
N ALA A 14 4.03 -1.56 -15.73
CA ALA A 14 4.85 -2.72 -16.08
C ALA A 14 5.65 -3.23 -14.86
N LEU A 15 6.26 -2.32 -14.10
CA LEU A 15 6.97 -2.67 -12.88
C LEU A 15 6.05 -3.29 -11.83
N ALA A 16 4.85 -2.74 -11.65
CA ALA A 16 3.86 -3.29 -10.72
C ALA A 16 3.49 -4.73 -11.06
N TYR A 17 3.24 -5.02 -12.34
CA TYR A 17 2.96 -6.37 -12.82
C TYR A 17 4.13 -7.32 -12.57
N LEU A 18 5.36 -6.90 -12.91
CA LEU A 18 6.56 -7.71 -12.68
C LEU A 18 6.78 -8.02 -11.20
N LEU A 19 6.62 -7.02 -10.33
CA LEU A 19 6.74 -7.20 -8.89
C LEU A 19 5.63 -8.11 -8.34
N GLN A 20 4.42 -7.99 -8.85
CA GLN A 20 3.28 -8.78 -8.40
C GLN A 20 3.40 -10.28 -8.76
N MET A 21 4.03 -10.58 -9.89
CA MET A 21 4.21 -11.93 -10.43
C MET A 21 5.56 -12.56 -10.04
N SER A 22 6.39 -11.83 -9.30
CA SER A 22 7.69 -12.32 -8.85
C SER A 22 7.52 -13.38 -7.77
N GLU A 23 8.32 -14.45 -7.84
CA GLU A 23 8.45 -15.45 -6.77
C GLU A 23 9.29 -14.90 -5.60
N GLU A 24 10.16 -13.93 -5.87
CA GLU A 24 10.95 -13.25 -4.84
C GLU A 24 10.08 -12.21 -4.14
N VAL A 25 10.05 -12.29 -2.81
CA VAL A 25 9.36 -11.34 -1.92
C VAL A 25 10.32 -10.22 -1.55
N LEU A 26 9.92 -8.98 -1.78
CA LEU A 26 10.73 -7.82 -1.40
C LEU A 26 10.65 -7.56 0.11
N ASP A 27 11.77 -7.26 0.74
CA ASP A 27 11.77 -6.83 2.13
C ASP A 27 11.08 -5.46 2.29
N GLU A 28 11.37 -4.50 1.40
CA GLU A 28 10.78 -3.16 1.45
C GLU A 28 10.54 -2.57 0.06
N LEU A 29 9.37 -1.94 -0.13
CA LEU A 29 9.11 -1.06 -1.26
C LEU A 29 8.59 0.31 -0.78
N ASN A 30 9.44 1.33 -0.95
CA ASN A 30 9.06 2.73 -0.74
C ASN A 30 8.78 3.41 -2.09
N LEU A 31 7.55 3.91 -2.27
CA LEU A 31 7.11 4.54 -3.51
C LEU A 31 7.64 5.97 -3.71
N GLU A 32 7.98 6.70 -2.65
CA GLU A 32 8.60 8.04 -2.74
C GLU A 32 9.98 8.00 -3.39
N GLN A 33 10.67 6.85 -3.35
CA GLN A 33 11.96 6.67 -4.02
C GLN A 33 11.83 6.66 -5.56
N TYR A 34 10.62 6.54 -6.10
CA TYR A 34 10.37 6.52 -7.54
C TYR A 34 10.10 7.93 -8.04
N ASN A 35 11.00 8.44 -8.88
CA ASN A 35 10.79 9.69 -9.61
C ASN A 35 9.71 9.48 -10.69
N THR A 36 8.45 9.74 -10.37
CA THR A 36 7.29 9.59 -11.27
C THR A 36 6.14 10.52 -10.84
N SER A 37 5.02 10.54 -11.59
CA SER A 37 3.80 11.27 -11.18
C SER A 37 3.11 10.56 -10.01
N ASP A 38 2.16 11.24 -9.35
CA ASP A 38 1.31 10.61 -8.33
C ASP A 38 0.55 9.40 -8.89
N GLU A 39 0.05 9.53 -10.12
CA GLU A 39 -0.58 8.42 -10.83
C GLU A 39 0.40 7.28 -11.11
N GLY A 40 1.65 7.59 -11.47
CA GLY A 40 2.71 6.60 -11.58
C GLY A 40 2.98 5.87 -10.26
N ARG A 41 2.99 6.57 -9.12
CA ARG A 41 3.12 5.95 -7.79
C ARG A 41 1.91 5.04 -7.51
N ARG A 42 0.69 5.52 -7.72
CA ARG A 42 -0.54 4.73 -7.54
C ARG A 42 -0.56 3.45 -8.36
N ARG A 43 0.02 3.45 -9.57
CA ARG A 43 0.13 2.24 -10.40
C ARG A 43 1.02 1.15 -9.82
N LEU A 44 1.88 1.46 -8.86
CA LEU A 44 2.74 0.49 -8.17
C LEU A 44 2.03 -0.19 -6.99
N ILE A 45 0.87 0.31 -6.54
CA ILE A 45 0.12 -0.23 -5.39
C ILE A 45 -0.09 -1.75 -5.44
N PRO A 46 -0.42 -2.38 -6.59
CA PRO A 46 -0.64 -3.83 -6.62
C PRO A 46 0.57 -4.68 -6.21
N ALA A 47 1.79 -4.12 -6.20
CA ALA A 47 3.01 -4.79 -5.73
C ALA A 47 3.03 -5.02 -4.21
N VAL A 48 2.14 -4.36 -3.46
CA VAL A 48 2.03 -4.46 -1.99
C VAL A 48 1.92 -5.90 -1.48
N ARG A 49 1.27 -6.78 -2.23
CA ARG A 49 1.09 -8.19 -1.84
C ARG A 49 2.39 -8.98 -1.78
N ASN A 50 3.42 -8.53 -2.52
CA ASN A 50 4.70 -9.22 -2.66
C ASN A 50 5.84 -8.52 -1.89
N CYS A 51 5.49 -7.74 -0.86
CA CYS A 51 6.44 -7.02 -0.02
C CYS A 51 6.19 -7.34 1.46
N ARG A 52 7.23 -7.33 2.29
CA ARG A 52 7.10 -7.39 3.76
C ARG A 52 6.79 -6.03 4.36
N LYS A 53 7.39 -4.97 3.80
CA LYS A 53 7.14 -3.58 4.17
C LYS A 53 6.81 -2.74 2.95
N PHE A 54 5.79 -1.90 3.05
CA PHE A 54 5.33 -1.06 1.94
C PHE A 54 5.04 0.36 2.42
N GLU A 55 5.70 1.35 1.81
CA GLU A 55 5.57 2.76 2.17
C GLU A 55 4.83 3.52 1.06
N LEU A 56 3.62 3.96 1.40
CA LEU A 56 2.71 4.76 0.59
C LEU A 56 2.58 6.18 1.12
N SER A 57 3.55 6.66 1.89
CA SER A 57 3.52 8.02 2.41
C SER A 57 3.42 9.05 1.28
N ASP A 58 2.57 10.07 1.49
CA ASP A 58 2.35 11.19 0.56
C ASP A 58 2.12 10.76 -0.91
N CYS A 59 1.36 9.67 -1.12
CA CYS A 59 1.08 9.11 -2.45
C CYS A 59 -0.21 9.64 -3.10
N SER A 60 -0.84 10.66 -2.49
CA SER A 60 -2.09 11.27 -2.98
C SER A 60 -3.14 10.23 -3.35
N LEU A 61 -3.44 9.34 -2.39
CA LEU A 61 -4.37 8.24 -2.59
C LEU A 61 -5.78 8.74 -2.91
N SER A 62 -6.35 8.22 -4.00
CA SER A 62 -7.76 8.35 -4.36
C SER A 62 -8.55 7.14 -3.86
N GLU A 63 -9.88 7.24 -3.84
CA GLU A 63 -10.77 6.12 -3.52
C GLU A 63 -10.48 4.88 -4.37
N ILE A 64 -10.23 5.07 -5.68
CA ILE A 64 -9.87 4.00 -6.61
C ILE A 64 -8.55 3.33 -6.21
N SER A 65 -7.55 4.12 -5.83
CA SER A 65 -6.26 3.56 -5.40
C SER A 65 -6.35 2.84 -4.05
N CYS A 66 -7.25 3.26 -3.16
CA CYS A 66 -7.52 2.57 -1.91
C CYS A 66 -8.28 1.26 -2.13
N ASP A 67 -9.21 1.20 -3.08
CA ASP A 67 -9.85 -0.06 -3.48
C ASP A 67 -8.83 -1.04 -4.09
N SER A 68 -7.96 -0.54 -4.96
CA SER A 68 -6.85 -1.33 -5.52
C SER A 68 -5.92 -1.88 -4.42
N LEU A 69 -5.57 -1.05 -3.43
CA LEU A 69 -4.78 -1.45 -2.26
C LEU A 69 -5.50 -2.55 -1.47
N ALA A 70 -6.76 -2.34 -1.09
CA ALA A 70 -7.54 -3.31 -0.33
C ALA A 70 -7.72 -4.64 -1.09
N SER A 71 -7.93 -4.59 -2.41
CA SER A 71 -8.03 -5.77 -3.26
C SER A 71 -6.72 -6.56 -3.32
N ALA A 72 -5.58 -5.86 -3.49
CA ALA A 72 -4.27 -6.50 -3.49
C ALA A 72 -3.94 -7.13 -2.13
N LEU A 73 -4.29 -6.48 -1.03
CA LEU A 73 -4.07 -6.99 0.33
C LEU A 73 -4.93 -8.23 0.65
N ARG A 74 -6.16 -8.30 0.13
CA ARG A 74 -7.03 -9.49 0.25
C ARG A 74 -6.54 -10.68 -0.59
N SER A 75 -5.62 -10.48 -1.53
CA SER A 75 -5.07 -11.60 -2.29
C SER A 75 -4.16 -12.46 -1.39
N ASN A 76 -4.38 -13.77 -1.41
CA ASN A 76 -3.62 -14.74 -0.61
C ASN A 76 -2.64 -15.51 -1.53
N PRO A 77 -1.34 -15.60 -1.20
CA PRO A 77 -0.67 -15.00 -0.05
C PRO A 77 -0.39 -13.50 -0.21
N SER A 78 -0.42 -12.81 0.92
CA SER A 78 0.18 -11.48 1.13
C SER A 78 1.30 -11.64 2.14
N HIS A 79 2.49 -11.15 1.81
CA HIS A 79 3.65 -11.22 2.71
C HIS A 79 3.80 -9.99 3.62
N LEU A 80 2.83 -9.08 3.56
CA LEU A 80 2.92 -7.76 4.17
C LEU A 80 2.77 -7.80 5.69
N ARG A 81 3.74 -7.22 6.38
CA ARG A 81 3.79 -7.05 7.84
C ARG A 81 3.71 -5.58 8.24
N GLU A 82 4.25 -4.68 7.42
CA GLU A 82 4.28 -3.25 7.72
C GLU A 82 3.72 -2.41 6.56
N LEU A 83 2.77 -1.52 6.87
CA LEU A 83 2.18 -0.60 5.91
C LEU A 83 2.23 0.84 6.45
N ASP A 84 2.82 1.74 5.67
CA ASP A 84 2.83 3.18 5.97
C ASP A 84 1.93 3.94 4.99
N LEU A 85 0.83 4.49 5.52
CA LEU A 85 -0.13 5.38 4.83
C LEU A 85 -0.06 6.82 5.34
N SER A 86 0.98 7.17 6.11
CA SER A 86 1.12 8.52 6.66
C SER A 86 1.15 9.58 5.56
N GLN A 87 0.84 10.82 5.93
CA GLN A 87 0.71 11.95 5.00
C GLN A 87 -0.31 11.78 3.86
N ASN A 88 -1.23 10.79 3.92
CA ASN A 88 -2.36 10.71 3.00
C ASN A 88 -3.65 11.23 3.65
N GLN A 89 -4.43 11.99 2.89
CA GLN A 89 -5.79 12.41 3.27
C GLN A 89 -6.80 11.35 2.84
N LEU A 90 -6.95 10.31 3.67
CA LEU A 90 -7.94 9.26 3.43
C LEU A 90 -9.35 9.77 3.76
N LYS A 91 -10.33 9.43 2.91
CA LYS A 91 -11.75 9.72 3.15
C LYS A 91 -12.46 8.47 3.69
N ASP A 92 -13.61 8.64 4.33
CA ASP A 92 -14.40 7.56 4.95
C ASP A 92 -14.58 6.29 4.09
N PRO A 93 -14.88 6.35 2.77
CA PRO A 93 -15.06 5.14 1.97
C PRO A 93 -13.77 4.31 1.86
N ALA A 94 -12.64 4.99 1.64
CA ALA A 94 -11.32 4.37 1.58
C ALA A 94 -10.91 3.75 2.92
N VAL A 95 -11.21 4.45 4.03
CA VAL A 95 -10.94 3.96 5.39
C VAL A 95 -11.73 2.68 5.66
N LYS A 96 -13.04 2.65 5.34
CA LYS A 96 -13.88 1.46 5.54
C LYS A 96 -13.36 0.23 4.79
N LEU A 97 -12.89 0.40 3.55
CA LEU A 97 -12.32 -0.69 2.75
C LEU A 97 -11.07 -1.27 3.41
N LEU A 98 -10.19 -0.41 3.92
CA LEU A 98 -8.98 -0.84 4.63
C LEU A 98 -9.30 -1.49 5.97
N CYS A 99 -10.24 -0.93 6.74
CA CYS A 99 -10.70 -1.53 8.01
C CYS A 99 -11.24 -2.95 7.81
N GLY A 100 -12.02 -3.18 6.75
CA GLY A 100 -12.53 -4.52 6.44
C GLY A 100 -11.41 -5.55 6.21
N PHE A 101 -10.33 -5.17 5.52
CA PHE A 101 -9.15 -6.03 5.36
C PHE A 101 -8.43 -6.27 6.70
N LEU A 102 -8.23 -5.23 7.51
CA LEU A 102 -7.52 -5.34 8.79
C LEU A 102 -8.27 -6.21 9.81
N GLN A 103 -9.60 -6.30 9.69
CA GLN A 103 -10.45 -7.18 10.50
C GLN A 103 -10.45 -8.63 10.00
N ASP A 104 -9.92 -8.92 8.80
CA ASP A 104 -9.83 -10.27 8.27
C ASP A 104 -8.94 -11.15 9.16
N PRO A 105 -9.38 -12.35 9.59
CA PRO A 105 -8.56 -13.24 10.42
C PRO A 105 -7.28 -13.72 9.73
N LEU A 106 -7.22 -13.68 8.39
CA LEU A 106 -6.02 -14.00 7.60
C LEU A 106 -5.10 -12.78 7.41
N CYS A 107 -5.49 -11.60 7.87
CA CYS A 107 -4.64 -10.42 7.76
C CYS A 107 -3.46 -10.54 8.72
N GLU A 108 -2.28 -10.66 8.13
CA GLU A 108 -0.98 -10.84 8.78
C GLU A 108 -0.23 -9.52 9.09
N LEU A 109 -0.88 -8.38 8.85
CA LEU A 109 -0.31 -7.05 9.08
C LEU A 109 -0.07 -6.82 10.59
N GLU A 110 1.16 -6.47 10.93
CA GLU A 110 1.63 -6.23 12.30
C GLU A 110 1.66 -4.74 12.63
N THR A 111 2.09 -3.91 11.66
CA THR A 111 2.21 -2.46 11.85
C THR A 111 1.46 -1.70 10.76
N LEU A 112 0.60 -0.78 11.18
CA LEU A 112 -0.02 0.22 10.32
C LEU A 112 0.37 1.61 10.81
N ARG A 113 0.93 2.44 9.94
CA ARG A 113 1.15 3.87 10.20
C ARG A 113 0.16 4.67 9.36
N SER A 114 -0.56 5.60 9.98
CA SER A 114 -1.46 6.53 9.28
C SER A 114 -1.33 7.92 9.90
N VAL A 115 -1.90 8.96 9.26
CA VAL A 115 -1.89 10.31 9.84
C VAL A 115 -2.67 10.27 11.15
N ARG A 116 -2.05 10.85 12.19
CA ARG A 116 -2.57 11.00 13.56
C ARG A 116 -4.08 11.26 13.56
N ASP A 117 -4.80 10.37 14.25
CA ASP A 117 -6.21 10.53 14.66
C ASP A 117 -7.30 10.32 13.60
N ASP A 118 -7.15 9.37 12.66
CA ASP A 118 -8.35 8.71 12.14
C ASP A 118 -8.89 7.75 13.22
N PRO A 119 -10.05 8.06 13.85
CA PRO A 119 -10.54 7.27 14.98
C PRO A 119 -10.91 5.84 14.59
N VAL A 120 -11.18 5.60 13.30
CA VAL A 120 -11.62 4.30 12.79
C VAL A 120 -10.41 3.38 12.60
N LEU A 121 -9.34 3.86 11.93
CA LEU A 121 -8.11 3.07 11.76
C LEU A 121 -7.42 2.79 13.11
N SER A 122 -7.43 3.79 14.01
CA SER A 122 -6.84 3.65 15.35
C SER A 122 -7.56 2.59 16.19
N GLN A 123 -8.88 2.46 16.05
CA GLN A 123 -9.64 1.41 16.74
C GLN A 123 -9.34 0.01 16.21
N VAL A 124 -9.15 -0.16 14.90
CA VAL A 124 -8.88 -1.50 14.34
C VAL A 124 -7.51 -2.03 14.79
N SER A 125 -6.50 -1.17 14.92
CA SER A 125 -5.19 -1.56 15.48
C SER A 125 -5.25 -1.94 16.96
N LEU A 126 -6.22 -1.43 17.73
CA LEU A 126 -6.35 -1.69 19.17
C LEU A 126 -7.03 -3.04 19.50
N VAL A 127 -7.94 -3.52 18.63
CA VAL A 127 -8.73 -4.75 18.86
C VAL A 127 -7.90 -6.03 18.70
N ARG A 128 -6.67 -5.93 18.19
CA ARG A 128 -5.74 -7.06 17.96
C ARG A 128 -4.73 -7.29 19.09
N GLN A 129 -4.79 -6.54 20.21
CA GLN A 129 -4.00 -6.81 21.42
C GLN A 129 -4.72 -7.75 22.38
#